data_AF-A0A354MWY5-F1
#
_entry.id   AF-A0A354MWY5-F1
#
_cell.length_a   1.000
_cell.length_b   1.000
_cell.length_c   1.000
_cell.angle_alpha   90.00
_cell.angle_beta   90.00
_cell.angle_gamma   90.00
#
_symmetry.space_group_name_H-M   'P 1'
#
loop_
_entity.id
_entity.type
_entity.pdbx_description
1 polymer ?
#
loop_
_entity_poly.entity_id
_entity_poly.type
_entity_poly.pdbx_seq_one_letter_code
_entity_poly.pdbx_strand_id
1 'polypeptide(L)'
;MKKQRFHRVLAAVLASVMLALCLPFSHVAFAAGEEVTPDAPEALGALSGFLHASAQTTDNTVGLTVNVHTYYDTAKEYTVSKQGVEGSPIIFYVMNTNTERIGTKSDEEIVRSLLDRGFFVLVLDYMKNEKALSPDLDWSIQDIRAQVIGGQNFAGTKSYTAGTFTDGKMTGGPSDMAISYVLPAGYDIAYRIPYFSYDLHGAAGSLERIAEIWNNDF
;
A
#
# COMPACT_ATOMS: atom_id res chain seq x y z
N MET A 1 -7.10 -56.65 43.88
CA MET A 1 -7.36 -55.21 44.12
C MET A 1 -6.41 -54.22 43.40
N LYS A 2 -5.13 -54.53 43.12
CA LYS A 2 -4.20 -53.55 42.50
C LYS A 2 -4.47 -53.23 41.02
N LYS A 3 -4.86 -54.22 40.18
CA LYS A 3 -5.11 -54.02 38.74
C LYS A 3 -6.30 -53.08 38.43
N GLN A 4 -7.38 -53.15 39.22
CA GLN A 4 -8.54 -52.28 39.05
C GLN A 4 -8.25 -50.80 39.31
N ARG A 5 -7.35 -50.48 40.24
CA ARG A 5 -6.95 -49.09 40.51
C ARG A 5 -6.17 -48.51 39.33
N PHE A 6 -5.29 -49.30 38.73
CA PHE A 6 -4.51 -48.88 37.56
C PHE A 6 -5.38 -48.54 36.35
N HIS A 7 -6.39 -49.37 36.04
CA HIS A 7 -7.30 -49.10 34.92
C HIS A 7 -8.17 -47.86 35.14
N ARG A 8 -8.56 -47.57 36.38
CA ARG A 8 -9.32 -46.34 36.70
C ARG A 8 -8.47 -45.08 36.54
N VAL A 9 -7.19 -45.13 36.93
CA VAL A 9 -6.27 -44.00 36.71
C VAL A 9 -6.01 -43.79 35.22
N LEU A 10 -5.76 -44.87 34.47
CA LEU A 10 -5.52 -44.77 33.04
C LEU A 10 -6.74 -44.22 32.29
N ALA A 11 -7.94 -44.70 32.64
CA ALA A 11 -9.19 -44.20 32.04
C ALA A 11 -9.44 -42.72 32.38
N ALA A 12 -9.14 -42.29 33.60
CA ALA A 12 -9.25 -40.89 33.99
C ALA A 12 -8.27 -40.01 33.21
N VAL A 13 -7.01 -40.42 33.06
CA VAL A 13 -6.00 -39.68 32.28
C VAL A 13 -6.42 -39.58 30.81
N LEU A 14 -6.88 -40.68 30.21
CA LEU A 14 -7.31 -40.69 28.82
C LEU A 14 -8.53 -39.78 28.59
N ALA A 15 -9.50 -39.81 29.51
CA ALA A 15 -10.66 -38.93 29.46
C ALA A 15 -10.26 -37.45 29.56
N SER A 16 -9.31 -37.10 30.43
CA SER A 16 -8.77 -35.74 30.54
C SER A 16 -8.09 -35.26 29.27
N VAL A 17 -7.31 -36.12 28.61
CA VAL A 17 -6.62 -35.79 27.35
C VAL A 17 -7.63 -35.58 26.21
N MET A 18 -8.66 -36.42 26.12
CA MET A 18 -9.72 -36.23 25.11
C MET A 18 -10.54 -34.96 25.39
N LEU A 19 -10.81 -34.62 26.65
CA LEU A 19 -11.49 -33.37 26.99
C LEU A 19 -10.64 -32.14 26.60
N ALA A 20 -9.33 -32.21 26.79
CA ALA A 20 -8.41 -31.14 26.41
C ALA A 20 -8.31 -30.94 24.90
N LEU A 21 -8.43 -32.01 24.10
CA LEU A 21 -8.48 -31.94 22.63
C LEU A 21 -9.82 -31.42 22.09
N CYS A 22 -10.89 -31.54 22.88
CA CYS A 22 -12.22 -31.00 22.57
C CYS A 22 -12.41 -29.55 23.03
N LEU A 23 -11.46 -28.97 23.78
CA LEU A 23 -11.47 -27.53 24.03
C LEU A 23 -11.17 -26.83 22.71
N PRO A 24 -12.05 -25.93 22.24
CA PRO A 24 -11.84 -25.29 20.96
C PRO A 24 -10.56 -24.45 21.05
N PHE A 25 -9.60 -24.76 20.17
CA PHE A 25 -8.37 -23.98 19.98
C PHE A 25 -8.63 -22.51 19.63
N SER A 26 -9.91 -22.09 19.48
CA SER A 26 -10.35 -20.71 19.29
C SER A 26 -10.02 -19.77 20.46
N HIS A 27 -9.52 -20.28 21.60
CA HIS A 27 -9.04 -19.47 22.71
C HIS A 27 -7.52 -19.47 22.89
N VAL A 28 -6.75 -20.10 22.00
CA VAL A 28 -5.34 -19.74 21.85
C VAL A 28 -5.32 -18.40 21.13
N ALA A 29 -5.54 -17.34 21.90
CA ALA A 29 -5.14 -16.01 21.51
C ALA A 29 -3.62 -16.09 21.30
N PHE A 30 -3.21 -16.21 20.03
CA PHE A 30 -1.91 -15.67 19.65
C PHE A 30 -1.90 -14.26 20.23
N ALA A 31 -0.94 -13.98 21.10
CA ALA A 31 -0.68 -12.62 21.53
C ALA A 31 -0.50 -11.81 20.25
N ALA A 32 -1.56 -11.12 19.82
CA ALA A 32 -1.46 -10.08 18.82
C ALA A 32 -0.43 -9.14 19.43
N GLY A 33 0.76 -9.10 18.84
CA GLY A 33 1.78 -8.15 19.24
C GLY A 33 1.11 -6.79 19.31
N GLU A 34 1.36 -6.06 20.39
CA GLU A 34 0.85 -4.71 20.60
C GLU A 34 1.04 -3.93 19.28
N GLU A 35 -0.07 -3.53 18.65
CA GLU A 35 -0.01 -2.78 17.39
C GLU A 35 0.69 -1.46 17.70
N VAL A 36 1.97 -1.38 17.34
CA VAL A 36 2.76 -0.16 17.46
C VAL A 36 2.13 0.85 16.52
N THR A 37 1.53 1.89 17.09
CA THR A 37 1.02 3.04 16.36
C THR A 37 2.13 4.09 16.33
N PRO A 38 2.89 4.21 15.23
CA PRO A 38 3.99 5.15 15.15
C PRO A 38 3.46 6.59 15.13
N ASP A 39 4.21 7.50 15.76
CA ASP A 39 3.96 8.93 15.64
C ASP A 39 4.16 9.38 14.19
N ALA A 40 3.34 10.34 13.75
CA ALA A 40 3.48 10.93 12.42
C ALA A 40 4.82 11.67 12.27
N PRO A 41 5.41 11.72 11.06
CA PRO A 41 6.66 12.44 10.84
C PRO A 41 6.51 13.92 11.20
N GLU A 42 7.47 14.47 11.95
CA GLU A 42 7.45 15.88 12.38
C GLU A 42 7.28 16.85 11.20
N ALA A 43 7.92 16.53 10.06
CA ALA A 43 7.83 17.30 8.82
C ALA A 43 6.41 17.43 8.25
N LEU A 44 5.45 16.62 8.73
CA LEU A 44 4.04 16.63 8.31
C LEU A 44 3.10 17.05 9.44
N GLY A 45 3.60 17.59 10.56
CA GLY A 45 2.79 17.91 11.74
C GLY A 45 1.60 18.84 11.47
N ALA A 46 1.75 19.78 10.54
CA ALA A 46 0.67 20.69 10.13
C ALA A 46 -0.43 20.03 9.28
N LEU A 47 -0.23 18.77 8.86
CA LEU A 47 -1.21 17.95 8.14
C LEU A 47 -1.93 16.94 9.05
N SER A 48 -1.80 17.07 10.36
CA SER A 48 -2.47 16.18 11.33
C SER A 48 -3.98 16.08 11.13
N GLY A 49 -4.64 17.14 10.64
CA GLY A 49 -6.07 17.11 10.29
C GLY A 49 -6.44 16.22 9.10
N PHE A 50 -5.45 15.79 8.31
CA PHE A 50 -5.61 14.87 7.18
C PHE A 50 -5.14 13.45 7.52
N LEU A 51 -4.52 13.23 8.67
CA LEU A 51 -4.02 11.91 9.09
C LEU A 51 -5.16 11.06 9.64
N HIS A 52 -5.32 9.84 9.12
CA HIS A 52 -6.39 8.93 9.52
C HIS A 52 -5.92 7.60 10.08
N ALA A 53 -4.79 7.08 9.60
CA ALA A 53 -4.22 5.83 10.11
C ALA A 53 -2.70 5.93 10.20
N SER A 54 -2.12 5.24 11.17
CA SER A 54 -0.68 5.06 11.33
C SER A 54 -0.42 3.63 11.76
N ALA A 55 0.49 2.95 11.09
CA ALA A 55 0.86 1.58 11.41
C ALA A 55 2.35 1.36 11.15
N GLN A 56 3.00 0.56 11.99
CA GLN A 56 4.33 0.07 11.70
C GLN A 56 4.23 -1.34 11.09
N THR A 57 5.02 -1.58 10.05
CA THR A 57 5.10 -2.91 9.44
C THR A 57 6.53 -3.22 9.02
N THR A 58 6.79 -4.50 8.78
CA THR A 58 8.04 -4.97 8.20
C THR A 58 7.72 -5.63 6.88
N ASP A 59 8.40 -5.23 5.81
CA ASP A 59 8.15 -5.84 4.50
C ASP A 59 8.57 -7.31 4.48
N ASN A 60 7.90 -8.09 3.65
CA ASN A 60 8.07 -9.54 3.62
C ASN A 60 9.16 -9.99 2.63
N THR A 61 9.93 -9.07 2.06
CA THR A 61 10.91 -9.36 1.00
C THR A 61 12.35 -9.16 1.48
N VAL A 62 12.68 -7.95 1.93
CA VAL A 62 14.01 -7.57 2.43
C VAL A 62 14.02 -7.36 3.95
N GLY A 63 12.85 -7.26 4.59
CA GLY A 63 12.72 -7.16 6.04
C GLY A 63 13.00 -5.76 6.59
N LEU A 64 12.78 -4.72 5.80
CA LEU A 64 12.84 -3.33 6.27
C LEU A 64 11.57 -2.98 7.03
N THR A 65 11.75 -2.40 8.21
CA THR A 65 10.65 -1.80 8.97
C THR A 65 10.35 -0.42 8.42
N VAL A 66 9.05 -0.13 8.25
CA VAL A 66 8.54 1.13 7.72
C VAL A 66 7.31 1.55 8.53
N ASN A 67 7.22 2.85 8.82
CA ASN A 67 6.00 3.45 9.34
C ASN A 67 5.15 3.93 8.16
N VAL A 68 3.91 3.48 8.13
CA VAL A 68 2.94 3.81 7.09
C VAL A 68 1.89 4.74 7.69
N HIS A 69 1.78 5.94 7.14
CA HIS A 69 0.82 6.95 7.58
C HIS A 69 -0.11 7.31 6.45
N THR A 70 -1.41 7.28 6.71
CA THR A 70 -2.45 7.46 5.70
C THR A 70 -3.08 8.82 5.82
N TYR A 71 -2.97 9.60 4.75
CA TYR A 71 -3.49 10.95 4.63
C TYR A 71 -4.53 11.06 3.52
N TYR A 72 -5.69 11.63 3.86
CA TYR A 72 -6.73 11.95 2.88
C TYR A 72 -7.65 13.06 3.39
N ASP A 73 -8.29 13.76 2.46
CA ASP A 73 -9.26 14.80 2.77
C ASP A 73 -10.67 14.20 2.89
N THR A 74 -11.24 14.20 4.09
CA THR A 74 -12.58 13.62 4.34
C THR A 74 -13.70 14.34 3.60
N ALA A 75 -13.46 15.56 3.13
CA ALA A 75 -14.41 16.29 2.28
C ALA A 75 -14.48 15.74 0.84
N LYS A 76 -13.56 14.84 0.46
CA LYS A 76 -13.48 14.26 -0.88
C LYS A 76 -13.94 12.81 -0.90
N GLU A 77 -14.50 12.40 -2.04
CA GLU A 77 -14.86 11.02 -2.29
C GLU A 77 -13.65 10.28 -2.88
N TYR A 78 -13.35 9.10 -2.33
CA TYR A 78 -12.30 8.20 -2.81
C TYR A 78 -12.91 6.89 -3.26
N THR A 79 -12.60 6.47 -4.49
CA THR A 79 -13.18 5.28 -5.09
C THR A 79 -12.09 4.33 -5.59
N VAL A 80 -12.35 3.03 -5.46
CA VAL A 80 -11.48 2.01 -6.07
C VAL A 80 -11.69 1.96 -7.58
N SER A 81 -10.61 1.73 -8.32
CA SER A 81 -10.68 1.56 -9.77
C SER A 81 -11.48 0.30 -10.13
N LYS A 82 -12.26 0.35 -11.22
CA LYS A 82 -13.05 -0.78 -11.71
C LYS A 82 -12.95 -0.83 -13.22
N GLN A 83 -13.43 -1.93 -13.83
CA GLN A 83 -13.40 -2.07 -15.27
C GLN A 83 -14.15 -0.91 -15.94
N GLY A 84 -13.44 -0.13 -16.76
CA GLY A 84 -13.99 1.04 -17.46
C GLY A 84 -14.25 2.27 -16.60
N VAL A 85 -13.89 2.26 -15.32
CA VAL A 85 -14.07 3.39 -14.40
C VAL A 85 -12.77 3.65 -13.64
N GLU A 86 -12.16 4.80 -13.91
CA GLU A 86 -10.96 5.25 -13.18
C GLU A 86 -11.31 5.52 -11.71
N GLY A 87 -10.56 4.92 -10.79
CA GLY A 87 -10.67 5.22 -9.37
C GLY A 87 -9.69 6.31 -8.93
N SER A 88 -9.71 6.65 -7.65
CA SER A 88 -8.80 7.60 -7.05
C SER A 88 -7.35 7.06 -7.04
N PRO A 89 -6.37 7.80 -7.59
CA PRO A 89 -4.99 7.34 -7.57
C PRO A 89 -4.39 7.40 -6.16
N ILE A 90 -3.58 6.38 -5.85
CA ILE A 90 -2.84 6.28 -4.59
C ILE A 90 -1.41 6.76 -4.79
N ILE A 91 -0.94 7.64 -3.90
CA ILE A 91 0.46 8.08 -3.88
C ILE A 91 1.17 7.42 -2.71
N PHE A 92 2.25 6.72 -2.99
CA PHE A 92 3.22 6.29 -2.00
C PHE A 92 4.32 7.35 -1.92
N TYR A 93 4.21 8.25 -0.94
CA TYR A 93 5.21 9.28 -0.68
C TYR A 93 6.30 8.72 0.24
N VAL A 94 7.51 8.52 -0.28
CA VAL A 94 8.58 7.78 0.41
C VAL A 94 9.58 8.76 1.00
N MET A 95 9.72 8.77 2.33
CA MET A 95 10.59 9.72 3.03
C MET A 95 11.53 9.05 4.03
N ASN A 96 12.51 9.84 4.48
CA ASN A 96 13.55 9.40 5.42
C ASN A 96 14.22 8.08 5.00
N THR A 97 14.50 7.93 3.71
CA THR A 97 15.35 6.87 3.18
C THR A 97 16.82 7.26 3.35
N ASN A 98 17.74 6.36 2.99
CA ASN A 98 19.18 6.68 2.98
C ASN A 98 19.64 7.22 1.60
N THR A 99 18.71 7.63 0.74
CA THR A 99 19.00 8.23 -0.57
C THR A 99 19.07 9.75 -0.47
N GLU A 100 19.96 10.37 -1.25
CA GLU A 100 20.04 11.83 -1.33
C GLU A 100 18.72 12.44 -1.86
N ARG A 101 18.26 13.50 -1.20
CA ARG A 101 17.08 14.26 -1.60
C ARG A 101 17.46 15.28 -2.66
N ILE A 102 16.81 15.22 -3.82
CA ILE A 102 17.07 16.13 -4.95
C ILE A 102 16.14 17.36 -4.92
N GLY A 103 14.89 17.20 -4.48
CA GLY A 103 13.90 18.29 -4.47
C GLY A 103 14.01 19.25 -3.28
N THR A 104 13.65 20.51 -3.50
CA THR A 104 13.79 21.58 -2.49
C THR A 104 12.51 21.88 -1.70
N LYS A 105 11.33 21.68 -2.30
CA LYS A 105 10.02 21.89 -1.64
C LYS A 105 9.87 20.97 -0.44
N SER A 106 9.38 21.48 0.68
CA SER A 106 9.18 20.70 1.91
C SER A 106 8.21 19.53 1.71
N ASP A 107 8.34 18.49 2.54
CA ASP A 107 7.44 17.34 2.50
C ASP A 107 5.99 17.77 2.75
N GLU A 108 5.77 18.71 3.69
CA GLU A 108 4.45 19.28 3.96
C GLU A 108 3.83 19.90 2.71
N GLU A 109 4.56 20.78 2.00
CA GLU A 109 4.06 21.46 0.81
C GLU A 109 3.68 20.47 -0.29
N ILE A 110 4.51 19.44 -0.49
CA ILE A 110 4.27 18.41 -1.52
C ILE A 110 3.03 17.58 -1.15
N VAL A 111 2.98 17.04 0.08
CA VAL A 111 1.86 16.20 0.52
C VAL A 111 0.56 16.99 0.54
N ARG A 112 0.58 18.24 1.03
CA ARG A 112 -0.59 19.15 0.96
C ARG A 112 -1.06 19.35 -0.48
N SER A 113 -0.14 19.62 -1.40
CA SER A 113 -0.48 19.78 -2.83
C SER A 113 -1.09 18.51 -3.44
N LEU A 114 -0.63 17.33 -3.04
CA LEU A 114 -1.21 16.05 -3.47
C LEU A 114 -2.64 15.89 -2.92
N LEU A 115 -2.84 16.16 -1.63
CA LEU A 115 -4.16 16.11 -0.99
C LEU A 115 -5.13 17.11 -1.64
N ASP A 116 -4.70 18.34 -1.91
CA ASP A 116 -5.48 19.38 -2.58
C ASP A 116 -5.91 18.96 -3.99
N ARG A 117 -5.07 18.21 -4.71
CA ARG A 117 -5.38 17.62 -6.03
C ARG A 117 -6.26 16.37 -5.97
N GLY A 118 -6.63 15.91 -4.77
CA GLY A 118 -7.55 14.78 -4.58
C GLY A 118 -6.86 13.41 -4.62
N PHE A 119 -5.55 13.35 -4.44
CA PHE A 119 -4.85 12.08 -4.27
C PHE A 119 -5.13 11.48 -2.89
N PHE A 120 -5.11 10.15 -2.82
CA PHE A 120 -5.06 9.41 -1.57
C PHE A 120 -3.58 9.13 -1.26
N VAL A 121 -3.05 9.60 -0.13
CA VAL A 121 -1.60 9.60 0.11
C VAL A 121 -1.25 8.65 1.25
N LEU A 122 -0.38 7.68 0.98
CA LEU A 122 0.33 6.90 1.99
C LEU A 122 1.76 7.40 2.08
N VAL A 123 2.15 7.88 3.25
CA VAL A 123 3.52 8.28 3.55
C VAL A 123 4.24 7.07 4.13
N LEU A 124 5.34 6.67 3.47
CA LEU A 124 6.23 5.59 3.89
C LEU A 124 7.47 6.22 4.52
N ASP A 125 7.55 6.19 5.85
CA ASP A 125 8.69 6.69 6.61
C ASP A 125 9.63 5.53 6.99
N TYR A 126 10.79 5.50 6.35
CA TYR A 126 11.83 4.50 6.58
C TYR A 126 12.79 4.86 7.73
N MET A 127 12.49 5.91 8.50
CA MET A 127 13.16 6.26 9.76
C MET A 127 14.68 6.43 9.64
N LYS A 128 15.17 6.84 8.46
CA LYS A 128 16.60 6.94 8.11
C LYS A 128 17.36 5.62 8.28
N ASN A 129 16.69 4.49 8.05
CA ASN A 129 17.33 3.18 8.07
C ASN A 129 18.43 3.12 7.00
N GLU A 130 19.65 2.76 7.40
CA GLU A 130 20.82 2.71 6.51
C GLU A 130 20.63 1.76 5.32
N LYS A 131 19.78 0.73 5.48
CA LYS A 131 19.45 -0.25 4.43
C LYS A 131 18.33 0.20 3.49
N ALA A 132 17.67 1.33 3.75
CA ALA A 132 16.64 1.89 2.87
C ALA A 132 17.27 2.58 1.63
N LEU A 133 17.93 1.76 0.81
CA LEU A 133 18.59 2.12 -0.45
C LEU A 133 18.11 1.20 -1.56
N SER A 134 18.08 1.70 -2.80
CA SER A 134 17.87 0.85 -3.96
C SER A 134 19.01 -0.17 -4.11
N PRO A 135 18.71 -1.44 -4.47
CA PRO A 135 17.40 -1.93 -4.91
C PRO A 135 16.48 -2.45 -3.78
N ASP A 136 16.98 -2.62 -2.56
CA ASP A 136 16.19 -3.23 -1.47
C ASP A 136 14.97 -2.39 -1.09
N LEU A 137 15.13 -1.06 -1.08
CA LEU A 137 14.05 -0.11 -0.90
C LEU A 137 12.92 -0.31 -1.93
N ASP A 138 13.27 -0.52 -3.20
CA ASP A 138 12.29 -0.67 -4.28
C ASP A 138 11.43 -1.92 -4.06
N TRP A 139 12.06 -3.03 -3.64
CA TRP A 139 11.35 -4.26 -3.31
C TRP A 139 10.47 -4.14 -2.08
N SER A 140 10.95 -3.42 -1.05
CA SER A 140 10.16 -3.10 0.13
C SER A 140 8.89 -2.32 -0.26
N ILE A 141 9.03 -1.26 -1.06
CA ILE A 141 7.90 -0.44 -1.52
C ILE A 141 6.91 -1.27 -2.35
N GLN A 142 7.38 -2.17 -3.22
CA GLN A 142 6.49 -3.04 -3.99
C GLN A 142 5.70 -4.02 -3.11
N ASP A 143 6.30 -4.54 -2.04
CA ASP A 143 5.58 -5.38 -1.08
C ASP A 143 4.49 -4.57 -0.34
N ILE A 144 4.82 -3.36 0.12
CA ILE A 144 3.83 -2.46 0.74
C ILE A 144 2.71 -2.11 -0.24
N ARG A 145 3.06 -1.80 -1.50
CA ARG A 145 2.07 -1.56 -2.56
C ARG A 145 1.15 -2.76 -2.75
N ALA A 146 1.70 -3.98 -2.79
CA ALA A 146 0.91 -5.21 -2.91
C ALA A 146 -0.06 -5.40 -1.73
N GLN A 147 0.35 -5.03 -0.51
CA GLN A 147 -0.53 -5.03 0.67
C GLN A 147 -1.71 -4.06 0.52
N VAL A 148 -1.47 -2.88 -0.06
CA VAL A 148 -2.50 -1.85 -0.26
C VAL A 148 -3.47 -2.24 -1.39
N ILE A 149 -2.98 -2.73 -2.52
CA ILE A 149 -3.83 -2.98 -3.71
C ILE A 149 -4.40 -4.40 -3.79
N GLY A 150 -3.99 -5.31 -2.91
CA GLY A 150 -4.45 -6.71 -2.93
C GLY A 150 -3.74 -7.57 -3.97
N GLY A 151 -2.41 -7.45 -4.03
CA GLY A 151 -1.54 -8.22 -4.92
C GLY A 151 -0.84 -9.38 -4.21
N GLN A 152 0.26 -9.84 -4.83
CA GLN A 152 1.20 -10.77 -4.23
C GLN A 152 2.53 -10.07 -3.96
N ASN A 153 3.27 -10.53 -2.97
CA ASN A 153 4.65 -10.11 -2.81
C ASN A 153 5.50 -10.53 -4.02
N PHE A 154 6.69 -9.95 -4.18
CA PHE A 154 7.56 -10.23 -5.32
C PHE A 154 7.89 -11.73 -5.49
N ALA A 155 8.08 -12.44 -4.37
CA ALA A 155 8.38 -13.87 -4.38
C ALA A 155 7.16 -14.76 -4.72
N GLY A 156 5.95 -14.20 -4.82
CA GLY A 156 4.70 -14.94 -5.07
C GLY A 156 4.29 -15.87 -3.93
N THR A 157 4.92 -15.76 -2.76
CA THR A 157 4.72 -16.63 -1.60
C THR A 157 3.59 -16.16 -0.70
N LYS A 158 3.22 -14.88 -0.77
CA LYS A 158 2.20 -14.26 0.08
C LYS A 158 1.25 -13.45 -0.79
N SER A 159 -0.05 -13.67 -0.59
CA SER A 159 -1.12 -12.89 -1.21
C SER A 159 -1.76 -11.98 -0.16
N TYR A 160 -2.13 -10.78 -0.57
CA TYR A 160 -2.71 -9.77 0.31
C TYR A 160 -4.13 -9.44 -0.08
N THR A 161 -4.92 -8.99 0.89
CA THR A 161 -6.23 -8.41 0.66
C THR A 161 -6.09 -6.91 0.45
N ALA A 162 -6.78 -6.37 -0.55
CA ALA A 162 -6.75 -4.94 -0.85
C ALA A 162 -7.28 -4.10 0.32
N GLY A 163 -6.66 -2.94 0.52
CA GLY A 163 -7.05 -1.93 1.50
C GLY A 163 -6.22 -1.90 2.78
N THR A 164 -5.15 -2.71 2.88
CA THR A 164 -4.23 -2.62 4.02
C THR A 164 -3.73 -1.17 4.19
N PHE A 165 -3.76 -0.65 5.42
CA PHE A 165 -3.44 0.74 5.78
C PHE A 165 -4.40 1.84 5.29
N THR A 166 -5.47 1.51 4.57
CA THR A 166 -6.32 2.53 3.90
C THR A 166 -7.55 2.93 4.70
N ASP A 167 -7.65 2.52 5.97
CA ASP A 167 -8.83 2.79 6.81
C ASP A 167 -10.14 2.36 6.13
N GLY A 168 -10.09 1.22 5.42
CA GLY A 168 -11.21 0.67 4.67
C GLY A 168 -11.55 1.36 3.34
N LYS A 169 -11.02 2.57 3.08
CA LYS A 169 -11.41 3.41 1.92
C LYS A 169 -11.07 2.79 0.56
N MET A 170 -9.97 2.04 0.47
CA MET A 170 -9.50 1.45 -0.79
C MET A 170 -9.64 -0.08 -0.81
N THR A 171 -10.62 -0.62 -0.07
CA THR A 171 -10.88 -2.06 -0.02
C THR A 171 -11.64 -2.57 -1.25
N GLY A 172 -11.36 -3.81 -1.65
CA GLY A 172 -12.13 -4.50 -2.71
C GLY A 172 -11.86 -4.05 -4.15
N GLY A 173 -10.85 -3.20 -4.39
CA GLY A 173 -10.38 -2.89 -5.73
C GLY A 173 -9.65 -4.07 -6.39
N PRO A 174 -9.89 -4.36 -7.68
CA PRO A 174 -9.08 -5.31 -8.45
C PRO A 174 -7.64 -4.79 -8.60
N SER A 175 -6.68 -5.62 -8.22
CA SER A 175 -5.26 -5.23 -8.08
C SER A 175 -4.58 -4.87 -9.39
N ASP A 176 -5.07 -5.40 -10.51
CA ASP A 176 -4.61 -5.11 -11.87
C ASP A 176 -5.10 -3.75 -12.40
N MET A 177 -6.10 -3.14 -11.76
CA MET A 177 -6.64 -1.84 -12.15
C MET A 177 -6.26 -0.71 -11.18
N ALA A 178 -5.60 -1.03 -10.06
CA ALA A 178 -5.26 -0.07 -9.03
C ALA A 178 -4.18 0.93 -9.52
N ILE A 179 -4.57 2.19 -9.67
CA ILE A 179 -3.67 3.27 -10.07
C ILE A 179 -2.87 3.74 -8.86
N SER A 180 -1.55 3.62 -8.95
CA SER A 180 -0.65 4.03 -7.87
C SER A 180 0.66 4.55 -8.42
N TYR A 181 1.22 5.53 -7.72
CA TYR A 181 2.52 6.14 -8.03
C TYR A 181 3.40 6.15 -6.80
N VAL A 182 4.70 5.98 -7.00
CA VAL A 182 5.71 6.08 -5.94
C VAL A 182 6.48 7.38 -6.16
N LEU A 183 6.52 8.24 -5.15
CA LEU A 183 7.20 9.52 -5.18
C LEU A 183 8.23 9.57 -4.05
N PRO A 184 9.53 9.65 -4.36
CA PRO A 184 10.54 9.91 -3.33
C PRO A 184 10.38 11.31 -2.72
N ALA A 185 10.88 11.50 -1.51
CA ALA A 185 10.83 12.78 -0.83
C ALA A 185 11.44 13.91 -1.67
N GLY A 186 10.75 15.05 -1.73
CA GLY A 186 11.12 16.18 -2.58
C GLY A 186 10.59 16.11 -4.02
N TYR A 187 9.96 15.01 -4.44
CA TYR A 187 9.40 14.88 -5.79
C TYR A 187 7.91 15.22 -5.80
N ASP A 188 7.49 15.88 -6.87
CA ASP A 188 6.09 16.13 -7.20
C ASP A 188 5.77 15.43 -8.54
N ILE A 189 4.50 15.13 -8.77
CA ILE A 189 4.01 14.51 -10.00
C ILE A 189 3.15 15.50 -10.78
N ALA A 190 3.35 15.53 -12.09
CA ALA A 190 2.38 16.12 -12.99
C ALA A 190 1.46 15.01 -13.50
N TYR A 191 0.16 15.15 -13.24
CA TYR A 191 -0.84 14.13 -13.50
C TYR A 191 -1.85 14.62 -14.54
N ARG A 192 -2.35 13.69 -15.37
CA ARG A 192 -3.22 13.98 -16.53
C ARG A 192 -2.62 15.01 -17.49
N ILE A 193 -1.30 14.98 -17.69
CA ILE A 193 -0.70 15.67 -18.83
C ILE A 193 -1.05 14.87 -20.09
N PRO A 194 -1.78 15.45 -21.06
CA PRO A 194 -1.95 14.82 -22.36
C PRO A 194 -0.59 14.81 -23.07
N TYR A 195 0.04 13.64 -23.14
CA TYR A 195 1.32 13.48 -23.83
C TYR A 195 1.12 13.30 -25.34
N PHE A 196 0.04 12.63 -25.75
CA PHE A 196 -0.31 12.44 -27.16
C PHE A 196 -1.83 12.34 -27.33
N SER A 197 -2.43 13.32 -28.00
CA SER A 197 -3.87 13.37 -28.30
C SER A 197 -4.17 12.61 -29.59
N TYR A 198 -4.30 11.28 -29.51
CA TYR A 198 -4.67 10.44 -30.67
C TYR A 198 -5.99 10.86 -31.31
N ASP A 199 -6.93 11.34 -30.51
CA ASP A 199 -8.19 11.92 -30.96
C ASP A 199 -8.01 13.16 -31.83
N LEU A 200 -7.00 13.99 -31.55
CA LEU A 200 -6.70 15.22 -32.29
C LEU A 200 -5.73 15.02 -33.45
N HIS A 201 -4.76 14.13 -33.30
CA HIS A 201 -3.62 13.99 -34.21
C HIS A 201 -3.49 12.60 -34.84
N GLY A 202 -4.26 11.60 -34.40
CA GLY A 202 -4.19 10.24 -34.94
C GLY A 202 -4.53 10.19 -36.43
N ALA A 203 -5.53 10.97 -36.87
CA ALA A 203 -5.89 11.10 -38.28
C ALA A 203 -4.82 11.82 -39.12
N ALA A 204 -3.95 12.64 -38.51
CA ALA A 204 -2.86 13.30 -39.23
C ALA A 204 -1.78 12.32 -39.71
N GLY A 205 -1.70 11.13 -39.10
CA GLY A 205 -0.81 10.05 -39.52
C GLY A 205 -1.46 9.02 -40.44
N SER A 206 -2.71 9.21 -40.89
CA SER A 206 -3.37 8.23 -41.77
C SER A 206 -2.89 8.36 -43.22
N LEU A 207 -2.92 7.24 -43.96
CA LEU A 207 -2.58 7.21 -45.38
C LEU A 207 -3.51 8.12 -46.18
N GLU A 208 -4.78 8.20 -45.80
CA GLU A 208 -5.77 9.07 -46.43
C GLU A 208 -5.37 10.54 -46.29
N ARG A 209 -4.93 10.97 -45.11
CA ARG A 209 -4.50 12.35 -44.88
C ARG A 209 -3.19 12.67 -45.59
N ILE A 210 -2.27 11.71 -45.64
CA ILE A 210 -1.02 11.84 -46.39
C ILE A 210 -1.29 11.98 -47.89
N ALA A 211 -2.18 11.15 -48.45
CA ALA A 211 -2.57 11.21 -49.86
C ALA A 211 -3.36 12.49 -50.19
N GLU A 212 -4.20 12.98 -49.27
CA GLU A 212 -4.90 14.26 -49.42
C GLU A 212 -3.93 15.44 -49.52
N ILE A 213 -2.92 15.51 -48.64
CA ILE A 213 -1.89 16.56 -48.66
C ILE A 213 -1.06 16.46 -49.96
N TRP A 214 -0.62 15.26 -50.34
CA TRP A 214 0.16 15.06 -51.56
C TRP A 214 -0.57 15.51 -52.83
N ASN A 215 -1.90 15.35 -52.87
CA ASN A 215 -2.69 15.67 -54.05
C ASN A 215 -3.17 17.12 -54.12
N ASN A 216 -3.19 17.85 -52.99
CA ASN A 216 -3.80 19.18 -52.92
C ASN A 216 -2.86 20.30 -52.45
N ASP A 217 -1.79 19.99 -51.72
CA ASP A 217 -0.84 20.99 -51.19
C ASP A 217 0.51 21.04 -51.97
N PHE A 218 0.75 20.10 -52.89
CA PHE A 218 1.91 20.05 -53.80
C PHE A 218 1.47 19.94 -55.26
#